data_AF-A0A7W0J8X8-F1
#
_entry.id   AF-A0A7W0J8X8-F1
#
_cell.length_a   1.000
_cell.length_b   1.000
_cell.length_c   1.000
_cell.angle_alpha   90.00
_cell.angle_beta   90.00
_cell.angle_gamma   90.00
#
_symmetry.space_group_name_H-M   'P 1'
#
loop_
_entity.id
_entity.type
_entity.pdbx_description
1 polymer ?
#
loop_
_entity_poly.entity_id
_entity_poly.type
_entity_poly.pdbx_seq_one_letter_code
_entity_poly.pdbx_strand_id
1 'polypeptide(L)' 'MTFYIYENWQAGPHKARIHNATCRFCNNGNGIHPEASEENGKWHGPFKTLEETLTKAEQTGGKVSKCHHCFK' A
#
# COMPACT_ATOMS: atom_id res chain seq x y z
N MET A 1 8.59 1.68 -13.30
CA MET A 1 7.38 1.30 -12.54
C MET A 1 7.62 1.64 -11.09
N THR A 2 6.64 2.21 -10.40
CA THR A 2 6.75 2.56 -8.97
C THR A 2 5.67 1.85 -8.20
N PHE A 3 6.01 1.46 -6.98
CA PHE A 3 5.15 0.69 -6.09
C PHE A 3 4.93 1.43 -4.78
N TYR A 4 3.78 1.18 -4.18
CA TYR A 4 3.37 1.77 -2.91
C TYR A 4 2.77 0.69 -2.02
N ILE A 5 2.82 0.91 -0.72
CA ILE A 5 2.17 0.06 0.27
C ILE A 5 1.08 0.88 0.93
N TYR A 6 -0.15 0.37 0.94
CA TYR A 6 -1.19 0.86 1.83
C TYR A 6 -1.20 0.01 3.08
N GLU A 7 -0.72 0.57 4.19
CA GLU A 7 -0.82 -0.04 5.51
C GLU A 7 -2.11 0.40 6.18
N ASN A 8 -2.83 -0.51 6.82
CA ASN A 8 -4.03 -0.21 7.57
C ASN A 8 -4.08 -1.07 8.84
N TRP A 9 -4.10 -0.42 9.99
CA TRP A 9 -4.08 -1.06 11.32
C TRP A 9 -5.44 -1.02 12.05
N GLN A 10 -6.46 -0.35 11.50
CA GLN A 10 -7.78 -0.24 12.14
C GLN A 10 -8.90 -1.09 11.50
N ALA A 11 -8.84 -1.37 10.19
CA ALA A 11 -9.92 -2.03 9.45
C ALA A 11 -9.85 -3.58 9.49
N GLY A 12 -9.76 -4.16 10.69
CA GLY A 12 -9.63 -5.61 10.95
C GLY A 12 -8.19 -6.00 11.33
N PRO A 13 -7.72 -7.24 11.03
CA PRO A 13 -6.31 -7.58 11.29
C PRO A 13 -5.44 -6.60 10.50
N HIS A 14 -4.36 -6.10 11.11
CA HIS A 14 -3.38 -5.21 10.49
C HIS A 14 -2.97 -5.72 9.10
N LYS A 15 -3.03 -4.86 8.07
CA LYS A 15 -2.79 -5.22 6.67
C LYS A 15 -1.77 -4.30 6.04
N ALA A 16 -0.98 -4.86 5.13
CA ALA A 16 -0.12 -4.10 4.23
C ALA A 16 -0.37 -4.55 2.79
N ARG A 17 -0.99 -3.69 1.98
CA ARG A 17 -1.35 -4.00 0.60
C ARG A 17 -0.46 -3.29 -0.40
N ILE A 18 0.14 -4.05 -1.32
CA ILE A 18 1.02 -3.53 -2.36
C ILE A 18 0.24 -3.10 -3.59
N HIS A 19 0.50 -1.89 -4.08
CA HIS A 19 -0.09 -1.29 -5.27
C HIS A 19 0.96 -0.80 -6.25
N ASN A 20 0.62 -0.82 -7.55
CA ASN A 20 1.31 -0.02 -8.56
C ASN A 20 0.87 1.45 -8.44
N ALA A 21 1.76 2.39 -8.76
CA ALA A 21 1.47 3.82 -8.72
C ALA A 21 0.25 4.22 -9.58
N THR A 22 0.12 3.60 -10.76
CA THR A 22 -0.97 3.83 -11.73
C THR A 22 -2.30 3.16 -11.34
N CYS A 23 -2.34 2.47 -10.21
CA CYS A 23 -3.58 1.87 -9.72
C CYS A 23 -4.59 2.95 -9.34
N ARG A 24 -5.84 2.84 -9.83
CA ARG A 24 -6.96 3.73 -9.48
C ARG A 24 -7.25 3.87 -7.98
N PHE A 25 -6.78 2.93 -7.17
CA PHE A 25 -6.92 2.96 -5.72
C PHE A 25 -5.71 3.57 -5.00
N CYS A 26 -4.57 3.65 -5.68
CA CYS A 26 -3.31 4.19 -5.15
C CYS A 26 -3.14 5.65 -5.54
N ASN A 27 -3.35 5.99 -6.81
CA ASN A 27 -3.19 7.35 -7.33
C ASN A 27 -1.85 7.98 -6.91
N ASN A 28 -0.74 7.29 -7.16
CA ASN A 28 0.62 7.70 -6.74
C ASN A 28 0.78 7.89 -5.21
N GLY A 29 0.09 7.08 -4.40
CA GLY A 29 0.16 7.13 -2.94
C GLY A 29 -0.80 8.12 -2.29
N ASN A 30 -1.71 8.73 -3.06
CA ASN A 30 -2.73 9.65 -2.54
C ASN A 30 -4.04 8.94 -2.13
N GLY A 31 -4.19 7.67 -2.50
CA GLY A 31 -5.43 6.93 -2.28
C GLY A 31 -6.61 7.50 -3.09
N ILE A 32 -7.82 7.08 -2.75
CA ILE A 32 -9.08 7.59 -3.33
C ILE A 32 -9.72 8.69 -2.47
N HIS A 33 -9.25 8.84 -1.23
CA HIS A 33 -9.71 9.83 -0.26
C HIS A 33 -8.49 10.66 0.16
N PRO A 34 -8.12 11.71 -0.59
CA PRO A 34 -6.92 12.49 -0.33
C PRO A 34 -6.96 13.25 1.01
N GLU A 35 -8.15 13.50 1.56
CA GLU A 35 -8.35 14.14 2.88
C GLU A 35 -8.46 13.12 4.02
N ALA A 36 -8.28 11.82 3.75
CA ALA A 36 -8.30 10.82 4.81
C ALA A 36 -7.11 11.01 5.74
N SER A 37 -7.40 11.08 7.04
CA SER A 37 -6.38 11.12 8.09
C SER A 37 -5.49 9.87 8.07
N GLU A 38 -4.22 10.03 8.42
CA GLU A 38 -3.30 8.89 8.60
C GLU A 38 -3.63 8.04 9.85
N GLU A 39 -4.64 8.40 10.66
CA GLU A 39 -4.99 7.71 11.91
C GLU A 39 -5.35 6.22 11.74
N ASN A 40 -5.84 5.84 10.55
CA ASN A 40 -6.36 4.49 10.28
C ASN A 40 -5.47 3.68 9.32
N GLY A 41 -4.51 4.34 8.69
CA GLY A 41 -3.67 3.74 7.68
C GLY A 41 -2.85 4.78 6.93
N LYS A 42 -1.77 4.31 6.30
CA LYS A 42 -0.76 5.16 5.68
C LYS A 42 -0.29 4.58 4.35
N TRP A 43 0.03 5.47 3.42
CA TRP A 43 0.74 5.11 2.20
C TRP A 43 2.25 5.21 2.41
N HIS A 44 2.97 4.16 2.02
CA HIS A 44 4.44 4.13 2.01
C HIS A 44 4.97 4.04 0.58
N GLY A 45 6.10 4.70 0.33
CA GLY A 45 6.77 4.73 -0.97
C GLY A 45 7.02 6.16 -1.46
N PRO A 46 7.33 6.33 -2.76
CA PRO A 46 7.41 5.30 -3.79
C PRO A 46 8.62 4.36 -3.62
N PHE A 47 8.44 3.10 -3.99
CA PHE A 47 9.50 2.10 -4.12
C PHE A 47 9.77 1.76 -5.58
N LYS A 48 11.00 1.36 -5.91
CA LYS A 48 11.44 1.16 -7.30
C LYS A 48 11.21 -0.27 -7.78
N THR A 49 11.22 -1.25 -6.88
CA THR A 49 11.05 -2.67 -7.23
C THR A 49 9.99 -3.34 -6.36
N LEU A 50 9.37 -4.40 -6.89
CA LEU A 50 8.39 -5.18 -6.14
C LEU A 50 9.02 -5.89 -4.94
N GLU A 51 10.27 -6.36 -5.09
CA GLU A 51 11.03 -7.01 -4.03
C GLU A 51 11.29 -6.08 -2.85
N GLU A 52 11.79 -4.86 -3.11
CA GLU A 52 11.95 -3.81 -2.09
C GLU A 52 10.62 -3.55 -1.36
N THR A 53 9.54 -3.46 -2.14
CA THR A 53 8.20 -3.19 -1.61
C THR A 53 7.69 -4.34 -0.74
N LEU A 54 7.98 -5.59 -1.09
CA LEU A 54 7.62 -6.76 -0.30
C LEU A 54 8.36 -6.76 1.03
N THR A 55 9.68 -6.56 1.02
CA THR A 55 10.48 -6.46 2.25
C THR A 55 9.99 -5.32 3.15
N LYS A 56 9.66 -4.16 2.56
CA LYS A 56 9.12 -3.01 3.30
C LYS A 56 7.71 -3.29 3.83
N ALA A 57 6.88 -4.02 3.10
CA ALA A 57 5.54 -4.41 3.56
C ALA A 57 5.61 -5.38 4.74
N GLU A 58 6.54 -6.33 4.74
CA GLU A 58 6.76 -7.24 5.87
C GLU A 58 7.21 -6.50 7.13
N GLN A 59 8.01 -5.44 6.99
CA GLN A 59 8.46 -4.59 8.10
C GLN A 59 7.33 -3.82 8.79
N THR A 60 6.16 -3.68 8.15
CA THR A 60 5.00 -3.05 8.78
C THR A 60 4.37 -3.90 9.88
N GLY A 61 4.59 -5.22 9.87
CA GLY A 61 3.90 -6.16 10.76
C GLY A 61 2.47 -6.51 10.34
N GLY A 62 1.92 -5.84 9.32
CA GLY A 62 0.62 -6.15 8.75
C GLY A 62 0.66 -7.37 7.82
N LYS A 63 -0.48 -8.04 7.66
CA LYS A 63 -0.65 -9.12 6.68
C LYS A 63 -0.40 -8.58 5.27
N VAL A 64 0.70 -9.00 4.67
CA VAL A 64 1.10 -8.58 3.34
C VAL A 64 0.19 -9.19 2.27
N SER A 65 -0.30 -8.37 1.35
CA SER A 65 -1.09 -8.81 0.19
C SER A 65 -0.81 -7.94 -1.03
N LYS A 66 -1.01 -8.49 -2.23
CA LYS A 66 -0.94 -7.73 -3.49
C LYS A 66 -2.34 -7.26 -3.88
N CYS A 67 -2.45 -6.04 -4.40
CA CYS A 67 -3.71 -5.55 -4.94
C CYS A 67 -4.12 -6.38 -6.17
N HIS A 68 -5.31 -6.97 -6.12
CA HIS A 68 -5.85 -7.77 -7.23
C HIS A 68 -6.01 -6.98 -8.54
N HIS A 69 -6.23 -5.66 -8.47
CA HIS A 69 -6.28 -4.81 -9.66
C HIS A 69 -4.90 -4.54 -10.28
N CYS A 70 -3.83 -4.65 -9.48
CA CYS A 70 -2.46 -4.42 -9.93
C CYS A 70 -1.79 -5.70 -10.46
N PHE A 71 -2.15 -6.85 -9.90
CA PHE A 71 -1.48 -8.14 -10.11
C PHE A 71 -2.51 -9.24 -10.43
N LYS A 72 -3.19 -9.10 -11.58
CA LYS A 72 -4.04 -10.16 -12.13
C LYS A 72 -3.22 -11.34 -12.63
#